data_AF-A0AB39S7L8-F1
#
_entry.id   AF-A0AB39S7L8-F1
#
_cell.length_a   1.000
_cell.length_b   1.000
_cell.length_c   1.000
_cell.angle_alpha   90.00
_cell.angle_beta   90.00
_cell.angle_gamma   90.00
#
_symmetry.space_group_name_H-M   'P 1'
#
loop_
_entity.id
_entity.type
_entity.pdbx_description
1 polymer ?
#
loop_
_entity_poly.entity_id
_entity_poly.type
_entity_poly.pdbx_seq_one_letter_code
_entity_poly.pdbx_strand_id
1 'polypeptide(L)'
;MHHGSREILLASALLEAGDTLSDGFDTAQYLQRLSDHCVEILDARAAGIMLIDGGEAVSLGVSSRQQDVALDLLAVQHHRGPCRDSYGTGRPVPPVSISVAHAASRWPDFTERALRHDIAATFAVPLRRRETLLGALNVFVPALPEHGAPPEEDGGVLLAQVLADAAAVGLQNHRVYAQYRTLTGQLQGALSSRVRIEQAKGMLAERWNTGVDQAFLALRQYARRHRLPLDEVATAVIDGSVDRDDLGDGPPRPW
;
A
#
# COMPACT_ATOMS: atom_id res chain seq x y z
N MET A 1 1.91 -11.63 36.25
CA MET A 1 2.28 -12.40 35.03
C MET A 1 1.74 -11.82 33.72
N HIS A 2 0.81 -10.85 33.73
CA HIS A 2 0.22 -10.28 32.50
C HIS A 2 1.11 -9.29 31.73
N HIS A 3 2.04 -8.58 32.38
CA HIS A 3 2.84 -7.54 31.73
C HIS A 3 3.79 -8.07 30.63
N GLY A 4 4.54 -9.14 30.94
CA GLY A 4 5.46 -9.74 29.96
C GLY A 4 4.76 -10.35 28.74
N SER A 5 3.50 -10.78 28.88
CA SER A 5 2.72 -11.26 27.73
C SER A 5 2.33 -10.11 26.79
N ARG A 6 1.97 -8.94 27.33
CA ARG A 6 1.60 -7.76 26.53
C ARG A 6 2.81 -7.16 25.82
N GLU A 7 3.97 -7.13 26.46
CA GLU A 7 5.23 -6.67 25.85
C GLU A 7 5.64 -7.55 24.66
N ILE A 8 5.50 -8.88 24.79
CA ILE A 8 5.79 -9.82 23.70
C ILE A 8 4.80 -9.64 22.54
N LEU A 9 3.52 -9.44 22.81
CA LEU A 9 2.52 -9.16 21.78
C LEU A 9 2.84 -7.85 21.05
N LEU A 10 3.17 -6.79 21.79
CA LEU A 10 3.57 -5.51 21.20
C LEU A 10 4.84 -5.66 20.34
N ALA A 11 5.86 -6.36 20.83
CA ALA A 11 7.07 -6.63 20.06
C ALA A 11 6.77 -7.42 18.78
N SER A 12 5.89 -8.41 18.86
CA SER A 12 5.46 -9.22 17.70
C SER A 12 4.71 -8.36 16.68
N ALA A 13 3.76 -7.53 17.14
CA ALA A 13 3.02 -6.61 16.30
C ALA A 13 3.92 -5.58 15.61
N LEU A 14 4.94 -5.07 16.32
CA LEU A 14 5.92 -4.13 15.76
C LEU A 14 6.85 -4.79 14.72
N LEU A 15 7.27 -6.03 14.95
CA LEU A 15 8.03 -6.80 13.97
C LEU A 15 7.22 -7.03 12.70
N GLU A 16 5.97 -7.43 12.85
CA GLU A 16 5.06 -7.65 11.73
C GLU A 16 4.71 -6.36 11.00
N ALA A 17 4.55 -5.25 11.72
CA ALA A 17 4.38 -3.93 11.12
C ALA A 17 5.55 -3.54 10.20
N GLY A 18 6.77 -4.03 10.49
CA GLY A 18 7.96 -3.80 9.68
C GLY A 18 8.16 -4.78 8.52
N ASP A 19 7.48 -5.91 8.51
CA ASP A 19 7.65 -6.98 7.51
C ASP A 19 6.84 -6.72 6.22
N THR A 20 7.20 -5.66 5.51
CA THR A 20 6.44 -5.14 4.35
C THR A 20 7.22 -5.13 3.03
N LEU A 21 8.44 -5.67 3.05
CA LEU A 21 9.39 -5.65 1.93
C LEU A 21 9.44 -7.01 1.21
N SER A 22 8.28 -7.59 0.91
CA SER A 22 8.16 -8.88 0.24
C SER A 22 7.30 -8.79 -1.03
N ASP A 23 7.58 -9.66 -2.00
CA ASP A 23 6.87 -9.71 -3.29
C ASP A 23 5.40 -10.16 -3.17
N GLY A 24 5.01 -10.73 -2.01
CA GLY A 24 3.65 -11.19 -1.71
C GLY A 24 2.88 -10.28 -0.76
N PHE A 25 3.30 -9.03 -0.56
CA PHE A 25 2.63 -8.12 0.35
C PHE A 25 1.22 -7.77 -0.11
N ASP A 26 0.23 -8.14 0.71
CA ASP A 26 -1.17 -7.72 0.58
C ASP A 26 -1.48 -6.68 1.66
N THR A 27 -1.87 -5.47 1.23
CA THR A 27 -2.20 -4.38 2.14
C THR A 27 -3.38 -4.71 3.05
N ALA A 28 -4.44 -5.33 2.52
CA ALA A 28 -5.64 -5.64 3.32
C ALA A 28 -5.31 -6.69 4.39
N GLN A 29 -4.58 -7.75 4.02
CA GLN A 29 -4.16 -8.79 4.96
C GLN A 29 -3.21 -8.23 6.02
N TYR A 30 -2.29 -7.35 5.65
CA TYR A 30 -1.40 -6.66 6.58
C TYR A 30 -2.18 -5.81 7.60
N LEU A 31 -3.12 -4.98 7.14
CA LEU A 31 -3.92 -4.14 8.02
C LEU A 31 -4.87 -4.95 8.91
N GLN A 32 -5.40 -6.08 8.42
CA GLN A 32 -6.18 -7.01 9.22
C GLN A 32 -5.36 -7.58 10.38
N ARG A 33 -4.15 -8.12 10.12
CA ARG A 33 -3.28 -8.67 11.15
C ARG A 33 -2.90 -7.62 12.21
N LEU A 34 -2.62 -6.39 11.79
CA LEU A 34 -2.38 -5.29 12.74
C LEU A 34 -3.63 -4.92 13.56
N SER A 35 -4.81 -4.99 12.96
CA SER A 35 -6.07 -4.76 13.68
C SER A 35 -6.34 -5.85 14.71
N ASP A 36 -5.98 -7.10 14.41
CA ASP A 36 -6.02 -8.21 15.37
C ASP A 36 -5.09 -7.97 16.56
N HIS A 37 -3.84 -7.56 16.31
CA HIS A 37 -2.91 -7.16 17.37
C HIS A 37 -3.45 -6.00 18.22
N CYS A 38 -4.11 -5.02 17.60
CA CYS A 38 -4.74 -3.92 18.34
C CYS A 38 -5.81 -4.44 19.29
N VAL A 39 -6.64 -5.38 18.85
CA VAL A 39 -7.67 -6.01 19.69
C VAL A 39 -7.06 -6.73 20.89
N GLU A 40 -6.02 -7.54 20.66
CA GLU A 40 -5.36 -8.30 21.72
C GLU A 40 -4.60 -7.41 22.71
N ILE A 41 -3.84 -6.43 22.21
CA ILE A 41 -3.00 -5.56 23.04
C ILE A 41 -3.83 -4.57 23.86
N LEU A 42 -4.97 -4.11 23.32
CA LEU A 42 -5.81 -3.08 23.94
C LEU A 42 -7.04 -3.65 24.65
N ASP A 43 -7.22 -4.96 24.66
CA ASP A 43 -8.44 -5.64 25.16
C ASP A 43 -9.72 -5.01 24.57
N ALA A 44 -9.66 -4.69 23.27
CA ALA A 44 -10.74 -4.03 22.57
C ALA A 44 -11.79 -5.04 22.10
N ARG A 45 -13.02 -4.58 21.85
CA ARG A 45 -14.06 -5.42 21.24
C ARG A 45 -13.78 -5.66 19.76
N ALA A 46 -13.30 -4.63 19.08
CA ALA A 46 -12.89 -4.64 17.69
C ALA A 46 -11.92 -3.48 17.42
N ALA A 47 -11.16 -3.58 16.36
CA ALA A 47 -10.34 -2.49 15.84
C ALA A 47 -10.33 -2.51 14.32
N GLY A 48 -10.01 -1.37 13.72
CA GLY A 48 -9.81 -1.34 12.29
C GLY A 48 -9.05 -0.11 11.82
N ILE A 49 -8.33 -0.27 10.72
CA ILE A 49 -7.51 0.73 10.08
C ILE A 49 -8.16 1.14 8.77
N MET A 50 -8.33 2.44 8.58
CA MET A 50 -8.77 3.04 7.33
C MET A 50 -7.61 3.80 6.69
N LEU A 51 -7.19 3.37 5.50
CA LEU A 51 -6.28 4.16 4.67
C LEU A 51 -7.07 5.15 3.83
N ILE A 52 -6.56 6.37 3.76
CA ILE A 52 -7.22 7.49 3.09
C ILE A 52 -6.24 8.08 2.07
N ASP A 53 -6.70 8.21 0.83
CA ASP A 53 -5.97 8.86 -0.26
C ASP A 53 -6.89 9.83 -1.00
N GLY A 54 -6.42 11.05 -1.25
CA GLY A 54 -7.23 12.10 -1.89
C GLY A 54 -8.54 12.45 -1.14
N GLY A 55 -8.65 12.11 0.14
CA GLY A 55 -9.89 12.27 0.92
C GLY A 55 -10.85 11.09 0.87
N GLU A 56 -10.57 10.06 0.08
CA GLU A 56 -11.41 8.86 -0.07
C GLU A 56 -10.78 7.66 0.67
N ALA A 57 -11.61 6.78 1.22
CA ALA A 57 -11.12 5.55 1.84
C ALA A 57 -10.70 4.54 0.75
N VAL A 58 -9.41 4.19 0.72
CA VAL A 58 -8.85 3.33 -0.35
C VAL A 58 -8.57 1.91 0.09
N SER A 59 -8.47 1.67 1.40
CA SER A 59 -8.27 0.33 1.95
C SER A 59 -8.73 0.28 3.39
N LEU A 60 -9.33 -0.83 3.78
CA LEU A 60 -9.74 -1.13 5.15
C LEU A 60 -9.06 -2.43 5.59
N GLY A 61 -8.48 -2.41 6.79
CA GLY A 61 -8.19 -3.62 7.54
C GLY A 61 -8.99 -3.61 8.81
N VAL A 62 -9.53 -4.76 9.18
CA VAL A 62 -10.43 -4.92 10.31
C VAL A 62 -10.01 -6.15 11.09
N SER A 63 -10.19 -6.12 12.40
CA SER A 63 -9.96 -7.31 13.21
C SER A 63 -10.84 -8.45 12.72
N SER A 64 -10.25 -9.63 12.57
CA SER A 64 -10.92 -10.88 12.21
C SER A 64 -12.03 -11.21 13.21
N ARG A 65 -11.79 -10.96 14.50
CA ARG A 65 -12.83 -10.99 15.52
C ARG A 65 -13.75 -9.80 15.34
N GLN A 66 -15.06 -10.06 15.27
CA GLN A 66 -16.10 -9.03 15.06
C GLN A 66 -15.89 -8.23 13.75
N GLN A 67 -15.43 -8.91 12.69
CA GLN A 67 -15.14 -8.32 11.38
C GLN A 67 -16.31 -7.50 10.83
N ASP A 68 -17.53 -8.02 10.88
CA ASP A 68 -18.72 -7.33 10.38
C ASP A 68 -18.99 -6.02 11.12
N VAL A 69 -18.78 -6.00 12.44
CA VAL A 69 -18.90 -4.80 13.28
C VAL A 69 -17.87 -3.75 12.87
N ALA A 70 -16.60 -4.15 12.77
CA ALA A 70 -15.53 -3.23 12.41
C ALA A 70 -15.70 -2.66 10.99
N LEU A 71 -16.13 -3.49 10.03
CA LEU A 71 -16.40 -3.05 8.66
C LEU A 71 -17.57 -2.06 8.60
N ASP A 72 -18.68 -2.37 9.26
CA ASP A 72 -19.85 -1.51 9.29
C ASP A 72 -19.52 -0.13 9.90
N LEU A 73 -18.78 -0.14 11.01
CA LEU A 73 -18.37 1.08 11.71
C LEU A 73 -17.29 1.87 10.98
N LEU A 74 -16.43 1.26 10.18
CA LEU A 74 -15.49 2.00 9.34
C LEU A 74 -16.17 2.56 8.09
N ALA A 75 -17.05 1.79 7.45
CA ALA A 75 -17.73 2.20 6.23
C ALA A 75 -18.60 3.46 6.42
N VAL A 76 -19.26 3.60 7.57
CA VAL A 76 -20.09 4.78 7.88
C VAL A 76 -19.27 6.06 8.08
N GLN A 77 -17.97 5.94 8.36
CA GLN A 77 -17.09 7.09 8.58
C GLN A 77 -16.59 7.71 7.27
N HIS A 78 -17.24 7.45 6.13
CA HIS A 78 -16.81 7.96 4.83
C HIS A 78 -16.69 9.48 4.80
N HIS A 79 -17.57 10.22 5.46
CA HIS A 79 -17.52 11.70 5.48
C HIS A 79 -17.33 12.29 6.88
N ARG A 80 -17.76 11.58 7.91
CA ARG A 80 -17.78 12.09 9.28
C ARG A 80 -17.67 10.93 10.26
N GLY A 81 -16.75 11.04 11.21
CA GLY A 81 -16.51 10.00 12.21
C GLY A 81 -15.15 10.15 12.88
N PRO A 82 -14.88 9.39 13.96
CA PRO A 82 -13.60 9.42 14.66
C PRO A 82 -12.36 9.30 13.74
N CYS A 83 -12.36 8.38 12.76
CA CYS A 83 -11.29 8.24 11.77
C CYS A 83 -11.08 9.51 10.96
N ARG A 84 -12.16 10.15 10.49
CA ARG A 84 -12.08 11.36 9.66
C ARG A 84 -11.60 12.56 10.46
N ASP A 85 -12.05 12.69 11.70
CA ASP A 85 -11.59 13.76 12.58
C ASP A 85 -10.11 13.58 12.94
N SER A 86 -9.70 12.35 13.23
CA SER A 86 -8.30 12.04 13.53
C SER A 86 -7.39 12.25 12.33
N TYR A 87 -7.80 11.77 11.15
CA TYR A 87 -7.09 12.01 9.89
C TYR A 87 -7.02 13.51 9.57
N GLY A 88 -8.15 14.22 9.58
CA GLY A 88 -8.21 15.63 9.19
C GLY A 88 -7.43 16.57 10.11
N THR A 89 -7.31 16.23 11.39
CA THR A 89 -6.53 17.03 12.36
C THR A 89 -5.09 16.56 12.53
N GLY A 90 -4.78 15.33 12.08
CA GLY A 90 -3.51 14.66 12.36
C GLY A 90 -3.26 14.39 13.85
N ARG A 91 -4.31 14.39 14.67
CA ARG A 91 -4.23 14.21 16.13
C ARG A 91 -5.13 13.06 16.59
N PRO A 92 -4.82 12.42 17.73
CA PRO A 92 -5.73 11.47 18.34
C PRO A 92 -7.08 12.10 18.68
N VAL A 93 -8.15 11.36 18.40
CA VAL A 93 -9.45 11.57 19.02
C VAL A 93 -9.42 10.78 20.34
N PRO A 94 -9.55 11.43 21.51
CA PRO A 94 -9.48 10.74 22.79
C PRO A 94 -10.65 9.75 22.97
N PRO A 95 -10.63 8.87 23.97
CA PRO A 95 -11.77 8.02 24.30
C PRO A 95 -13.06 8.84 24.47
N VAL A 96 -14.06 8.51 23.64
CA VAL A 96 -15.39 9.11 23.66
C VAL A 96 -16.42 8.02 23.91
N SER A 97 -17.27 8.24 24.91
CA SER A 97 -18.45 7.39 25.13
C SER A 97 -19.46 7.59 23.99
N ILE A 98 -19.99 6.51 23.44
CA ILE A 98 -20.97 6.55 22.34
C ILE A 98 -22.34 7.06 22.83
N SER A 99 -22.69 6.80 24.10
CA SER A 99 -24.02 7.14 24.64
C SER A 99 -24.18 8.61 25.04
N VAL A 100 -23.12 9.43 25.05
CA VAL A 100 -23.24 10.84 25.40
C VAL A 100 -23.77 11.68 24.23
N ALA A 101 -24.63 12.66 24.55
CA ALA A 101 -25.27 13.52 23.55
C ALA A 101 -24.29 14.27 22.63
N HIS A 102 -23.08 14.57 23.11
CA HIS A 102 -22.05 15.20 22.29
C HIS A 102 -21.51 14.29 21.19
N ALA A 103 -21.36 12.98 21.44
CA ALA A 103 -20.94 12.03 20.42
C ALA A 103 -22.01 11.90 19.33
N ALA A 104 -23.29 11.79 19.73
CA ALA A 104 -24.41 11.72 18.80
C ALA A 104 -24.55 12.97 17.92
N SER A 105 -24.25 14.17 18.43
CA SER A 105 -24.28 15.40 17.61
C SER A 105 -23.07 15.52 16.68
N ARG A 106 -21.90 15.04 17.12
CA ARG A 106 -20.65 15.10 16.34
C ARG A 106 -20.59 14.05 15.24
N TRP A 107 -21.04 12.81 15.51
CA TRP A 107 -20.98 11.67 14.60
C TRP A 107 -22.29 10.86 14.61
N PRO A 108 -23.41 11.41 14.07
CA PRO A 108 -24.74 10.80 14.22
C PRO A 108 -24.82 9.39 13.65
N ASP A 109 -24.49 9.20 12.36
CA ASP A 109 -24.60 7.89 11.70
C ASP A 109 -23.67 6.84 12.32
N PHE A 110 -22.46 7.26 12.71
CA PHE A 110 -21.50 6.39 13.40
C PHE A 110 -22.01 5.97 14.78
N THR A 111 -22.53 6.92 15.56
CA THR A 111 -23.03 6.67 16.92
C THR A 111 -24.25 5.74 16.88
N GLU A 112 -25.16 5.95 15.92
CA GLU A 112 -26.31 5.08 15.71
C GLU A 112 -25.88 3.63 15.42
N ARG A 113 -24.92 3.42 14.50
CA ARG A 113 -24.41 2.06 14.21
C ARG A 113 -23.64 1.47 15.38
N ALA A 114 -22.81 2.27 16.07
CA ALA A 114 -22.03 1.82 17.22
C ALA A 114 -22.93 1.28 18.35
N LEU A 115 -24.06 1.94 18.61
CA LEU A 115 -25.05 1.48 19.59
C LEU A 115 -25.70 0.15 19.20
N ARG A 116 -25.93 -0.12 17.90
CA ARG A 116 -26.49 -1.40 17.44
C ARG A 116 -25.54 -2.58 17.62
N HIS A 117 -24.23 -2.32 17.75
CA HIS A 117 -23.18 -3.32 17.91
C HIS A 117 -22.65 -3.45 19.35
N ASP A 118 -23.33 -2.82 20.31
CA ASP A 118 -22.94 -2.75 21.73
C ASP A 118 -21.55 -2.15 21.96
N ILE A 119 -21.17 -1.13 21.16
CA ILE A 119 -19.95 -0.35 21.39
C ILE A 119 -20.24 0.76 22.40
N ALA A 120 -19.58 0.71 23.57
CA ALA A 120 -19.77 1.71 24.63
C ALA A 120 -18.89 2.95 24.43
N ALA A 121 -17.68 2.78 23.91
CA ALA A 121 -16.76 3.88 23.61
C ALA A 121 -15.82 3.57 22.45
N THR A 122 -15.22 4.63 21.92
CA THR A 122 -14.26 4.55 20.82
C THR A 122 -13.18 5.62 20.97
N PHE A 123 -12.01 5.38 20.39
CA PHE A 123 -11.00 6.39 20.16
C PHE A 123 -10.31 6.11 18.82
N ALA A 124 -9.71 7.15 18.24
CA ALA A 124 -9.02 7.06 16.98
C ALA A 124 -7.63 7.69 17.07
N VAL A 125 -6.65 7.09 16.41
CA VAL A 125 -5.30 7.66 16.27
C VAL A 125 -4.92 7.76 14.79
N PRO A 126 -4.21 8.81 14.38
CA PRO A 126 -3.81 8.98 13.00
C PRO A 126 -2.70 7.99 12.63
N LEU A 127 -2.81 7.38 11.46
CA LEU A 127 -1.66 6.74 10.80
C LEU A 127 -0.89 7.84 10.09
N ARG A 128 0.28 8.19 10.64
CA ARG A 128 1.09 9.28 10.11
C ARG A 128 2.57 8.93 10.09
N ARG A 129 3.27 9.48 9.10
CA ARG A 129 4.72 9.44 9.01
C ARG A 129 5.23 10.84 8.72
N ARG A 130 5.89 11.46 9.70
CA ARG A 130 6.27 12.88 9.63
C ARG A 130 5.02 13.73 9.34
N GLU A 131 5.04 14.50 8.25
CA GLU A 131 3.93 15.37 7.81
C GLU A 131 2.89 14.65 6.94
N THR A 132 3.07 13.37 6.62
CA THR A 132 2.15 12.63 5.75
C THR A 132 1.15 11.83 6.56
N LEU A 133 -0.14 12.10 6.35
CA LEU A 133 -1.26 11.34 6.90
C LEU A 133 -1.68 10.26 5.91
N LEU A 134 -1.69 9.02 6.37
CA LEU A 134 -2.04 7.84 5.56
C LEU A 134 -3.45 7.33 5.85
N GLY A 135 -4.01 7.68 7.01
CA GLY A 135 -5.26 7.09 7.48
C GLY A 135 -5.49 7.29 8.98
N ALA A 136 -6.33 6.43 9.55
CA ALA A 136 -6.56 6.37 10.99
C ALA A 136 -6.85 4.94 11.47
N LEU A 137 -6.40 4.61 12.68
CA LEU A 137 -6.74 3.41 13.42
C LEU A 137 -7.88 3.78 14.38
N ASN A 138 -8.97 3.04 14.32
CA ASN A 138 -10.10 3.17 15.22
C ASN A 138 -10.20 1.96 16.14
N VAL A 139 -10.39 2.21 17.42
CA VAL A 139 -10.53 1.17 18.44
C VAL A 139 -11.91 1.28 19.05
N PHE A 140 -12.58 0.14 19.18
CA PHE A 140 -13.94 0.03 19.73
C PHE A 140 -13.88 -0.75 21.04
N VAL A 141 -14.25 -0.13 22.15
CA VAL A 141 -14.16 -0.73 23.48
C VAL A 141 -15.54 -1.03 24.06
N PRO A 142 -15.71 -2.16 24.77
CA PRO A 142 -17.00 -2.58 25.33
C PRO A 142 -17.40 -1.78 26.58
N ALA A 143 -16.46 -1.12 27.25
CA ALA A 143 -16.70 -0.23 28.38
C ALA A 143 -15.58 0.82 28.45
N LEU A 144 -15.87 1.99 29.04
CA LEU A 144 -14.81 2.87 29.54
C LEU A 144 -14.37 2.35 30.91
N PRO A 145 -13.08 2.48 31.28
CA PRO A 145 -12.66 2.28 32.67
C PRO A 145 -13.53 3.14 33.59
N GLU A 146 -13.94 2.60 34.74
CA GLU A 146 -14.71 3.36 35.72
C GLU A 146 -13.96 4.64 36.12
N HIS A 147 -14.72 5.73 36.29
CA HIS A 147 -14.22 7.04 36.71
C HIS A 147 -13.33 6.90 37.95
N GLY A 148 -12.00 6.98 37.79
CA GLY A 148 -11.08 6.82 38.93
C GLY A 148 -9.61 6.56 38.56
N ALA A 149 -9.33 5.98 37.40
CA ALA A 149 -7.94 5.89 36.92
C ALA A 149 -7.50 7.26 36.35
N PRO A 150 -6.35 7.83 36.76
CA PRO A 150 -5.79 8.98 36.10
C PRO A 150 -5.61 8.70 34.60
N PRO A 151 -5.81 9.68 33.70
CA PRO A 151 -5.55 9.53 32.26
C PRO A 151 -4.15 9.01 31.91
N GLU A 152 -3.20 9.11 32.85
CA GLU A 152 -1.82 8.63 32.76
C GLU A 152 -1.67 7.12 33.00
N GLU A 153 -2.63 6.45 33.64
CA GLU A 153 -2.59 4.99 33.88
C GLU A 153 -3.16 4.18 32.71
N ASP A 154 -3.99 4.76 31.85
CA ASP A 154 -4.61 4.07 30.72
C ASP A 154 -3.88 4.36 29.40
N GLY A 155 -2.70 3.75 29.23
CA GLY A 155 -1.82 3.91 28.07
C GLY A 155 -2.36 3.39 26.72
N GLY A 156 -3.66 3.10 26.61
CA GLY A 156 -4.29 2.51 25.43
C GLY A 156 -4.16 3.39 24.16
N VAL A 157 -4.38 4.71 24.28
CA VAL A 157 -4.19 5.64 23.15
C VAL A 157 -2.74 5.69 22.71
N LEU A 158 -1.79 5.67 23.65
CA LEU A 158 -0.36 5.68 23.35
C LEU A 158 0.06 4.39 22.65
N LEU A 159 -0.38 3.23 23.14
CA LEU A 159 -0.11 1.94 22.51
C LEU A 159 -0.72 1.85 21.11
N ALA A 160 -1.96 2.31 20.94
CA ALA A 160 -2.58 2.41 19.62
C ALA A 160 -1.79 3.34 18.69
N GLN A 161 -1.30 4.48 19.19
CA GLN A 161 -0.46 5.38 18.40
C GLN A 161 0.86 4.72 17.99
N VAL A 162 1.51 3.96 18.88
CA VAL A 162 2.73 3.21 18.58
C VAL A 162 2.48 2.20 17.44
N LEU A 163 1.38 1.46 17.51
CA LEU A 163 0.99 0.51 16.45
C LEU A 163 0.65 1.24 15.14
N ALA A 164 -0.08 2.36 15.20
CA ALA A 164 -0.41 3.17 14.03
C ALA A 164 0.83 3.80 13.37
N ASP A 165 1.79 4.25 14.17
CA ASP A 165 3.07 4.79 13.67
C ASP A 165 3.91 3.68 13.02
N ALA A 166 3.97 2.49 13.62
CA ALA A 166 4.64 1.34 13.03
C ALA A 166 3.99 0.90 11.71
N ALA A 167 2.65 0.86 11.67
CA ALA A 167 1.88 0.60 10.45
C ALA A 167 2.20 1.63 9.36
N ALA A 168 2.26 2.91 9.72
CA ALA A 168 2.59 3.98 8.78
C ALA A 168 4.02 3.87 8.23
N VAL A 169 4.98 3.41 9.05
CA VAL A 169 6.34 3.12 8.60
C VAL A 169 6.35 1.95 7.60
N GLY A 170 5.70 0.83 7.92
CA GLY A 170 5.61 -0.34 7.04
C GLY A 170 4.97 -0.02 5.69
N LEU A 171 3.80 0.63 5.70
CA LEU A 171 3.10 1.05 4.47
C LEU A 171 3.97 1.96 3.59
N GLN A 172 4.67 2.92 4.18
CA GLN A 172 5.55 3.79 3.42
C GLN A 172 6.77 3.05 2.86
N ASN A 173 7.36 2.15 3.64
CA ASN A 173 8.47 1.32 3.17
C ASN A 173 8.04 0.45 1.98
N HIS A 174 6.87 -0.16 2.07
CA HIS A 174 6.30 -0.94 0.97
C HIS A 174 6.08 -0.09 -0.29
N ARG A 175 5.46 1.10 -0.17
CA ARG A 175 5.25 2.01 -1.31
C ARG A 175 6.57 2.38 -1.99
N VAL A 176 7.59 2.72 -1.21
CA VAL A 176 8.93 3.05 -1.73
C VAL A 176 9.58 1.83 -2.39
N TYR A 177 9.47 0.65 -1.78
CA TYR A 177 9.98 -0.60 -2.34
C TYR A 177 9.34 -0.95 -3.68
N ALA A 178 8.01 -0.91 -3.76
CA ALA A 178 7.25 -1.18 -4.99
C ALA A 178 7.63 -0.21 -6.13
N GLN A 179 7.82 1.08 -5.81
CA GLN A 179 8.30 2.09 -6.75
C GLN A 179 9.72 1.76 -7.27
N TYR A 180 10.66 1.44 -6.37
CA TYR A 180 12.02 1.06 -6.76
C TYR A 180 12.06 -0.22 -7.58
N ARG A 181 11.24 -1.23 -7.25
CA ARG A 181 11.12 -2.47 -8.03
C ARG A 181 10.62 -2.20 -9.43
N THR A 182 9.56 -1.41 -9.57
CA THR A 182 9.00 -1.01 -10.87
C THR A 182 10.06 -0.28 -11.70
N LEU A 183 10.72 0.72 -11.12
CA LEU A 183 11.76 1.50 -11.81
C LEU A 183 12.95 0.62 -12.21
N THR A 184 13.40 -0.27 -11.33
CA THR A 184 14.50 -1.19 -11.62
C THR A 184 14.13 -2.13 -12.77
N GLY A 185 12.92 -2.69 -12.77
CA GLY A 185 12.43 -3.54 -13.85
C GLY A 185 12.37 -2.81 -15.20
N GLN A 186 11.88 -1.56 -15.20
CA GLN A 186 11.87 -0.71 -16.40
C GLN A 186 13.29 -0.42 -16.92
N LEU A 187 14.22 -0.07 -16.03
CA LEU A 187 15.62 0.20 -16.39
C LEU A 187 16.32 -1.05 -16.92
N GLN A 188 16.15 -2.20 -16.25
CA GLN A 188 16.69 -3.48 -16.71
C GLN A 188 16.12 -3.86 -18.08
N GLY A 189 14.81 -3.73 -18.27
CA GLY A 189 14.15 -3.96 -19.55
C GLY A 189 14.71 -3.07 -20.67
N ALA A 190 14.87 -1.77 -20.40
CA ALA A 190 15.44 -0.82 -21.36
C ALA A 190 16.92 -1.12 -21.70
N LEU A 191 17.73 -1.48 -20.71
CA LEU A 191 19.13 -1.85 -20.92
C LEU A 191 19.25 -3.14 -21.75
N SER A 192 18.48 -4.18 -21.42
CA SER A 192 18.45 -5.44 -22.17
C SER A 192 17.96 -5.23 -23.60
N SER A 193 16.92 -4.41 -23.79
CA SER A 193 16.42 -4.02 -25.11
C SER A 193 17.52 -3.33 -25.94
N ARG A 194 18.23 -2.36 -25.35
CA ARG A 194 19.31 -1.64 -26.04
C ARG A 194 20.45 -2.57 -26.46
N VAL A 195 20.85 -3.51 -25.62
CA VAL A 195 21.89 -4.49 -25.97
C VAL A 195 21.46 -5.33 -27.18
N ARG A 196 20.24 -5.86 -27.18
CA ARG A 196 19.72 -6.63 -28.32
C ARG A 196 19.66 -5.79 -29.60
N ILE A 197 19.19 -4.54 -29.50
CA ILE A 197 19.12 -3.65 -30.65
C ILE A 197 20.52 -3.38 -31.23
N GLU A 198 21.52 -3.09 -30.38
CA GLU A 198 22.90 -2.88 -30.87
C GLU A 198 23.51 -4.14 -31.48
N GLN A 199 23.24 -5.32 -30.93
CA GLN A 199 23.66 -6.61 -31.51
C GLN A 199 23.02 -6.84 -32.87
N ALA A 200 21.70 -6.67 -32.98
CA ALA A 200 20.97 -6.85 -34.24
C ALA A 200 21.44 -5.85 -35.31
N LYS A 201 21.68 -4.57 -34.94
CA LYS A 201 22.26 -3.57 -35.84
C LYS A 201 23.61 -4.02 -36.39
N GLY A 202 24.49 -4.53 -35.52
CA GLY A 202 25.80 -5.04 -35.91
C GLY A 202 25.72 -6.25 -36.85
N MET A 203 24.86 -7.21 -36.53
CA MET A 203 24.64 -8.41 -37.37
C MET A 203 24.12 -8.05 -38.76
N LEU A 204 23.14 -7.13 -38.86
CA LEU A 204 22.61 -6.70 -40.15
C LEU A 204 23.62 -5.87 -40.94
N ALA A 205 24.37 -4.98 -40.28
CA ALA A 205 25.40 -4.17 -40.92
C ALA A 205 26.48 -5.04 -41.58
N GLU A 206 26.94 -6.08 -40.87
CA GLU A 206 27.89 -7.06 -41.38
C GLU A 206 27.30 -7.88 -42.53
N ARG A 207 26.14 -8.51 -42.32
CA ARG A 207 25.49 -9.37 -43.34
C ARG A 207 25.18 -8.64 -44.64
N TRP A 208 24.78 -7.37 -44.56
CA TRP A 208 24.40 -6.58 -45.75
C TRP A 208 25.55 -5.75 -46.31
N ASN A 209 26.73 -5.78 -45.67
CA ASN A 209 27.87 -4.94 -46.01
C ASN A 209 27.47 -3.45 -46.10
N THR A 210 26.84 -2.94 -45.03
CA THR A 210 26.32 -1.57 -44.94
C THR A 210 26.69 -0.92 -43.61
N GLY A 211 26.39 0.38 -43.46
CA GLY A 211 26.61 1.11 -42.21
C GLY A 211 25.59 0.74 -41.12
N VAL A 212 26.01 0.83 -39.86
CA VAL A 212 25.19 0.57 -38.66
C VAL A 212 23.91 1.43 -38.65
N ASP A 213 23.98 2.67 -39.14
CA ASP A 213 22.82 3.57 -39.22
C ASP A 213 21.79 3.09 -40.25
N GLN A 214 22.24 2.56 -41.39
CA GLN A 214 21.36 2.02 -42.41
C GLN A 214 20.67 0.73 -41.95
N ALA A 215 21.43 -0.16 -41.29
CA ALA A 215 20.88 -1.35 -40.64
C ALA A 215 19.81 -0.99 -39.59
N PHE A 216 20.04 0.05 -38.79
CA PHE A 216 19.07 0.53 -37.81
C PHE A 216 17.79 1.10 -38.43
N LEU A 217 17.92 1.85 -39.54
CA LEU A 217 16.77 2.36 -40.26
C LEU A 217 15.87 1.23 -40.76
N ALA A 218 16.45 0.17 -41.32
CA ALA A 218 15.71 -1.02 -41.78
C ALA A 218 14.99 -1.72 -40.62
N LEU A 219 15.70 -1.98 -39.51
CA LEU A 219 15.13 -2.53 -38.27
C LEU A 219 13.90 -1.73 -37.81
N ARG A 220 14.02 -0.39 -37.77
CA ARG A 220 12.93 0.51 -37.35
C ARG A 220 11.77 0.54 -38.34
N GLN A 221 12.06 0.48 -39.64
CA GLN A 221 11.05 0.50 -40.69
C GLN A 221 10.22 -0.78 -40.67
N TYR A 222 10.86 -1.93 -40.49
CA TYR A 222 10.19 -3.22 -40.31
C TYR A 222 9.33 -3.23 -39.05
N ALA A 223 9.90 -2.85 -37.89
CA ALA A 223 9.14 -2.76 -36.63
C ALA A 223 7.86 -1.90 -36.79
N ARG A 224 7.96 -0.74 -37.45
CA ARG A 224 6.81 0.13 -37.73
C ARG A 224 5.79 -0.50 -38.69
N ARG A 225 6.25 -1.09 -39.80
CA ARG A 225 5.37 -1.72 -40.80
C ARG A 225 4.57 -2.88 -40.20
N HIS A 226 5.20 -3.62 -39.30
CA HIS A 226 4.61 -4.80 -38.65
C HIS A 226 3.97 -4.49 -37.29
N ARG A 227 4.04 -3.24 -36.81
CA ARG A 227 3.53 -2.80 -35.49
C ARG A 227 4.11 -3.63 -34.33
N LEU A 228 5.38 -4.00 -34.44
CA LEU A 228 6.11 -4.75 -33.43
C LEU A 228 7.00 -3.81 -32.61
N PRO A 229 7.20 -4.09 -31.31
CA PRO A 229 8.29 -3.51 -30.54
C PRO A 229 9.63 -3.72 -31.23
N LEU A 230 10.48 -2.68 -31.22
CA LEU A 230 11.78 -2.74 -31.88
C LEU A 230 12.71 -3.79 -31.27
N ASP A 231 12.55 -4.09 -29.99
CA ASP A 231 13.34 -5.10 -29.29
C ASP A 231 12.92 -6.53 -29.66
N GLU A 232 11.64 -6.77 -29.95
CA GLU A 232 11.16 -8.04 -30.51
C GLU A 232 11.75 -8.27 -31.90
N VAL A 233 11.78 -7.24 -32.76
CA VAL A 233 12.43 -7.35 -34.08
C VAL A 233 13.92 -7.60 -33.93
N ALA A 234 14.60 -6.93 -33.00
CA ALA A 234 16.01 -7.16 -32.72
C ALA A 234 16.27 -8.60 -32.26
N THR A 235 15.42 -9.14 -31.37
CA THR A 235 15.46 -10.54 -30.96
C THR A 235 15.28 -11.48 -32.16
N ALA A 236 14.29 -11.21 -33.02
CA ALA A 236 14.02 -12.04 -34.19
C ALA A 236 15.21 -12.08 -35.18
N VAL A 237 15.91 -10.95 -35.33
CA VAL A 237 17.16 -10.87 -36.12
C VAL A 237 18.30 -11.69 -35.48
N ILE A 238 18.46 -11.59 -34.15
CA ILE A 238 19.48 -12.33 -33.41
C ILE A 238 19.22 -13.84 -33.50
N ASP A 239 17.97 -14.26 -33.34
CA ASP A 239 17.53 -15.66 -33.40
C ASP A 239 17.49 -16.20 -34.84
N GLY A 240 17.64 -15.33 -35.84
CA GLY A 240 17.63 -15.69 -37.27
C GLY A 240 16.24 -16.02 -37.82
N SER A 241 15.16 -15.60 -37.14
CA SER A 241 13.77 -15.82 -37.56
C SER A 241 13.23 -14.73 -38.50
N VAL A 242 13.96 -13.63 -38.67
CA VAL A 242 13.69 -12.59 -39.65
C VAL A 242 14.96 -12.40 -40.49
N ASP A 243 14.85 -12.63 -41.81
CA ASP A 243 15.98 -12.55 -42.75
C ASP A 243 15.90 -11.33 -43.69
N ARG A 244 16.90 -11.18 -44.56
CA ARG A 244 17.06 -10.08 -45.53
C ARG A 244 15.83 -9.86 -46.42
N ASP A 245 15.16 -10.93 -46.82
CA ASP A 245 13.97 -10.85 -47.68
C ASP A 245 12.73 -10.32 -46.92
N ASP A 246 12.68 -10.50 -45.59
CA ASP A 246 11.59 -10.04 -44.73
C ASP A 246 11.75 -8.57 -44.32
N LEU A 247 12.99 -8.14 -44.02
CA LEU A 247 13.33 -6.76 -43.64
C LEU A 247 13.32 -5.78 -44.82
N GLY A 248 13.25 -6.31 -46.05
CA GLY A 248 13.40 -5.59 -47.31
C GLY A 248 14.86 -5.52 -47.76
N ASP A 249 15.07 -5.45 -49.08
CA ASP A 249 16.40 -5.29 -49.68
C ASP A 249 17.14 -4.15 -48.97
N GLY A 250 18.23 -4.49 -48.27
CA GLY A 250 19.15 -3.49 -47.74
C GLY A 250 19.54 -2.50 -48.85
N PRO A 251 19.80 -1.21 -48.51
CA PRO A 251 20.07 -0.19 -49.52
C PRO A 251 21.18 -0.63 -50.48
N PRO A 252 21.15 -0.19 -51.76
CA PRO A 252 22.11 -0.61 -52.77
C PRO A 252 23.54 -0.38 -52.26
N ARG A 253 24.41 -1.37 -52.51
CA ARG A 253 25.79 -1.37 -52.00
C ARG A 253 26.47 -0.04 -52.33
N PRO A 254 27.13 0.63 -51.36
CA PRO A 254 28.03 1.71 -51.67
C PRO A 254 29.20 1.13 -52.49
N TRP A 255 29.43 1.73 -53.65
CA TRP A 255 30.49 1.41 -54.61
C TRP A 255 31.88 1.43 -53.97
#